data_AF-A0A183BWN3-F1
#
_entry.id   AF-A0A183BWN3-F1
#
_cell.length_a   1.000
_cell.length_b   1.000
_cell.length_c   1.000
_cell.angle_alpha   90.00
_cell.angle_beta   90.00
_cell.angle_gamma   90.00
#
_symmetry.space_group_name_H-M   'P 1'
#
loop_
_entity.id
_entity.type
_entity.pdbx_description
1 polymer ?
#
loop_
_entity_poly.entity_id
_entity_poly.type
_entity_poly.pdbx_seq_one_letter_code
_entity_poly.pdbx_strand_id
1 'polypeptide(L)'
;MSDKHEIYKKNVDERWAKRQKRKEWRRSSGQHMNEAISERKQGIEQNVDHSAQTEPQRVDVGVQVMPKKRDAGTQTSAEGRDGNAIKGLLSDPSPEELACFLPAGELRDVLLQLMWGLRIVYSLSKARVLDEEALNKLEEWTKKFFDRWQWLKRFEPRVASNTPKLHWLCCHLTEFARRRRWFALVSEQCIEHIHSHFDRLAPRYKNTGSEEKTMMKLARHQAILNSLHALGHEDEGRNSDENESPTPIADENDPPSGRRMTQ
;
A
#
# COMPACT_ATOMS: atom_id res chain seq x y z
N MET A 1 -25.71 -42.19 49.51
CA MET A 1 -25.26 -40.77 49.37
C MET A 1 -23.74 -40.61 49.26
N SER A 2 -22.92 -41.66 49.42
CA SER A 2 -21.45 -41.58 49.40
C SER A 2 -20.85 -41.36 47.99
N ASP A 3 -21.35 -42.05 46.97
CA ASP A 3 -20.70 -42.09 45.65
C ASP A 3 -20.71 -40.77 44.88
N LYS A 4 -21.73 -39.92 45.07
CA LYS A 4 -21.81 -38.62 44.40
C LYS A 4 -20.77 -37.62 44.93
N HIS A 5 -20.35 -37.76 46.19
CA HIS A 5 -19.36 -36.88 46.80
C HIS A 5 -17.93 -37.25 46.35
N GLU A 6 -17.69 -38.54 46.11
CA GLU A 6 -16.40 -39.06 45.64
C GLU A 6 -16.15 -38.72 44.16
N ILE A 7 -17.17 -38.81 43.32
CA ILE A 7 -17.12 -38.35 41.91
C ILE A 7 -16.86 -36.84 41.82
N TYR A 8 -17.45 -36.04 42.72
CA TYR A 8 -17.24 -34.60 42.72
C TYR A 8 -15.79 -34.23 43.09
N LYS A 9 -15.21 -34.85 44.14
CA LYS A 9 -13.81 -34.64 44.52
C LYS A 9 -12.85 -35.01 43.40
N LYS A 10 -13.05 -36.17 42.76
CA LYS A 10 -12.22 -36.63 41.64
C LYS A 10 -12.20 -35.63 40.47
N ASN A 11 -13.36 -35.05 40.14
CA ASN A 11 -13.46 -34.05 39.07
C ASN A 11 -12.80 -32.70 39.42
N VAL A 12 -12.81 -32.31 40.69
CA VAL A 12 -12.13 -31.08 41.15
C VAL A 12 -10.62 -31.26 41.10
N ASP A 13 -10.11 -32.40 41.57
CA ASP A 13 -8.69 -32.71 41.58
C ASP A 13 -8.12 -32.83 40.16
N GLU A 14 -8.88 -33.43 39.23
CA GLU A 14 -8.47 -33.55 37.83
C GLU A 14 -8.42 -32.18 37.12
N ARG A 15 -9.36 -31.28 37.44
CA ARG A 15 -9.32 -29.89 36.96
C ARG A 15 -8.15 -29.11 37.53
N TRP A 16 -7.80 -29.35 38.79
CA TRP A 16 -6.67 -28.69 39.44
C TRP A 16 -5.34 -29.17 38.84
N ALA A 17 -5.19 -30.48 38.61
CA ALA A 17 -4.03 -31.06 37.94
C ALA A 17 -3.85 -30.55 36.50
N LYS A 18 -4.93 -30.46 35.72
CA LYS A 18 -4.91 -29.86 34.37
C LYS A 18 -4.47 -28.38 34.40
N ARG A 19 -4.87 -27.64 35.43
CA ARG A 19 -4.49 -26.23 35.60
C ARG A 19 -3.02 -26.06 35.97
N GLN A 20 -2.44 -26.97 36.75
CA GLN A 20 -1.01 -26.96 37.06
C GLN A 20 -0.17 -27.31 35.84
N LYS A 21 -0.51 -28.37 35.09
CA LYS A 21 0.18 -28.71 33.83
C LYS A 21 0.20 -27.55 32.83
N ARG A 22 -0.91 -26.79 32.70
CA ARG A 22 -0.95 -25.60 31.84
C ARG A 22 -0.07 -24.45 32.34
N LYS A 23 0.06 -24.27 33.65
CA LYS A 23 0.97 -23.25 34.21
C LYS A 23 2.43 -23.61 33.99
N GLU A 24 2.76 -24.89 34.13
CA GLU A 24 4.11 -25.42 33.94
C GLU A 24 4.53 -25.36 32.47
N TRP A 25 3.64 -25.74 31.55
CA TRP A 25 3.86 -25.56 30.11
C TRP A 25 4.09 -24.09 29.71
N ARG A 26 3.34 -23.15 30.30
CA ARG A 26 3.56 -21.71 30.06
C ARG A 26 4.90 -21.21 30.60
N ARG A 27 5.40 -21.76 31.72
CA ARG A 27 6.71 -21.41 32.26
C ARG A 27 7.84 -21.96 31.38
N SER A 28 7.75 -23.23 30.98
CA SER A 28 8.72 -23.87 30.10
C SER A 28 8.77 -23.20 28.71
N SER A 29 7.61 -22.90 28.12
CA SER A 29 7.54 -22.21 26.83
C SER A 29 8.04 -20.76 26.90
N GLY A 30 7.80 -20.05 28.02
CA GLY A 30 8.35 -18.71 28.25
C GLY A 30 9.87 -18.70 28.45
N GLN A 31 10.42 -19.73 29.09
CA GLN A 31 11.88 -19.90 29.24
C GLN A 31 12.54 -20.18 27.89
N HIS A 32 11.99 -21.10 27.09
CA HIS A 32 12.48 -21.42 25.74
C HIS A 32 12.49 -20.19 24.80
N MET A 33 11.47 -19.34 24.91
CA MET A 33 11.38 -18.11 24.09
C MET A 33 12.42 -17.06 24.52
N ASN A 34 12.72 -16.96 25.81
CA ASN A 34 13.75 -16.05 26.31
C ASN A 34 15.16 -16.53 25.96
N GLU A 35 15.42 -17.84 25.98
CA GLU A 35 16.69 -18.43 25.50
C GLU A 35 16.89 -18.16 24.01
N ALA A 36 15.87 -18.40 23.17
CA ALA A 36 15.96 -18.11 21.73
C ALA A 36 16.18 -16.61 21.40
N ILE A 37 15.63 -15.71 22.23
CA ILE A 37 15.88 -14.27 22.11
C ILE A 37 17.30 -13.91 22.55
N SER A 38 17.83 -14.56 23.58
CA SER A 38 19.20 -14.35 24.05
C SER A 38 20.23 -14.84 23.04
N GLU A 39 20.02 -16.02 22.44
CA GLU A 39 20.89 -16.58 21.39
C GLU A 39 20.91 -15.70 20.13
N ARG A 40 19.75 -15.16 19.72
CA ARG A 40 19.69 -14.19 18.61
C ARG A 40 20.43 -12.88 18.89
N LYS A 41 20.43 -12.40 20.14
CA LYS A 41 21.17 -11.18 20.51
C LYS A 41 22.68 -11.40 20.48
N GLN A 42 23.16 -12.55 20.95
CA GLN A 42 24.58 -12.91 20.90
C GLN A 42 25.09 -13.08 19.45
N GLY A 43 24.28 -13.64 18.55
CA GLY A 43 24.63 -13.73 17.12
C GLY A 43 24.65 -12.39 16.37
N ILE A 44 23.97 -11.37 16.89
CA ILE A 44 24.00 -10.01 16.33
C ILE A 44 25.23 -9.25 16.84
N GLU A 45 25.59 -9.37 18.13
CA GLU A 45 26.77 -8.68 18.68
C GLU A 45 28.09 -9.19 18.10
N GLN A 46 28.20 -10.47 17.74
CA GLN A 46 29.42 -11.01 17.07
C GLN A 46 29.62 -10.51 15.63
N ASN A 47 28.60 -9.94 14.98
CA ASN A 47 28.70 -9.41 13.62
C ASN A 47 28.95 -7.90 13.55
N VAL A 48 29.02 -7.20 14.69
CA VAL A 48 29.17 -5.72 14.72
C VAL A 48 30.63 -5.28 14.82
N ASP A 49 31.57 -6.18 15.14
CA ASP A 49 33.00 -5.85 15.31
C ASP A 49 33.80 -5.70 13.99
N HIS A 50 33.18 -5.82 12.81
CA HIS A 50 33.88 -5.73 11.51
C HIS A 50 33.41 -4.62 10.56
N SER A 51 32.62 -3.66 11.03
CA SER A 51 32.22 -2.52 10.19
C SER A 51 32.14 -1.23 11.00
N ALA A 52 33.32 -0.80 11.47
CA ALA A 52 33.53 0.59 11.85
C ALA A 52 33.75 1.45 10.59
N GLN A 53 33.30 2.71 10.67
CA GLN A 53 33.51 3.82 9.75
C GLN A 53 32.53 3.97 8.57
N THR A 54 31.45 4.71 8.83
CA THR A 54 31.21 6.01 8.19
C THR A 54 30.13 6.74 9.00
N GLU A 55 30.45 7.93 9.51
CA GLU A 55 29.48 8.79 10.20
C GLU A 55 28.50 9.39 9.19
N PRO A 56 27.16 9.28 9.40
CA PRO A 56 26.21 10.13 8.69
C PRO A 56 26.06 11.45 9.43
N GLN A 57 26.36 12.52 8.71
CA GLN A 57 26.11 13.91 9.07
C GLN A 57 24.62 14.09 9.42
N ARG A 58 24.32 14.41 10.69
CA ARG A 58 22.95 14.72 11.15
C ARG A 58 22.50 16.03 10.50
N VAL A 59 21.46 15.95 9.69
CA VAL A 59 20.66 17.10 9.29
C VAL A 59 19.45 17.15 10.24
N ASP A 60 19.45 18.11 11.16
CA ASP A 60 18.31 18.39 12.04
C ASP A 60 17.12 18.88 11.22
N VAL A 61 16.20 17.98 10.89
CA VAL A 61 14.85 18.35 10.45
C VAL A 61 13.97 18.41 11.70
N GLY A 62 13.92 19.58 12.33
CA GLY A 62 13.03 19.86 13.45
C GLY A 62 11.58 19.63 13.03
N VAL A 63 10.99 18.51 13.44
CA VAL A 63 9.55 18.27 13.37
C VAL A 63 8.89 19.11 14.46
N GLN A 64 8.52 20.34 14.10
CA GLN A 64 7.71 21.19 14.96
C GLN A 64 6.26 20.71 14.90
N VAL A 65 5.85 19.91 15.89
CA VAL A 65 4.45 19.52 16.10
C VAL A 65 3.68 20.76 16.56
N MET A 66 3.04 21.45 15.60
CA MET A 66 2.11 22.53 15.89
C MET A 66 0.76 21.96 16.38
N PRO A 67 0.26 22.33 17.58
CA PRO A 67 -1.09 22.00 17.99
C PRO A 67 -2.10 22.80 17.16
N LYS A 68 -3.05 22.10 16.53
CA LYS A 68 -4.19 22.70 15.80
C LYS A 68 -5.05 23.55 16.76
N LYS A 69 -4.79 24.86 16.81
CA LYS A 69 -5.82 25.85 17.15
C LYS A 69 -6.72 26.04 15.93
N ARG A 70 -8.02 25.81 16.12
CA ARG A 70 -9.05 26.23 15.15
C ARG A 70 -9.29 27.71 15.36
N ASP A 71 -8.74 28.53 14.46
CA ASP A 71 -9.17 29.91 14.34
C ASP A 71 -10.21 30.00 13.23
N ALA A 72 -11.36 30.60 13.58
CA ALA A 72 -12.45 30.89 12.68
C ALA A 72 -12.03 32.01 11.72
N GLY A 73 -11.87 31.68 10.43
CA GLY A 73 -11.53 32.67 9.41
C GLY A 73 -11.58 32.07 8.01
N THR A 74 -12.67 32.37 7.30
CA THR A 74 -12.82 32.29 5.84
C THR A 74 -12.58 30.91 5.22
N GLN A 75 -13.58 30.04 5.32
CA GLN A 75 -13.72 28.83 4.52
C GLN A 75 -13.79 29.21 3.03
N THR A 76 -12.67 29.05 2.33
CA THR A 76 -12.69 28.86 0.88
C THR A 76 -13.08 27.39 0.64
N SER A 77 -14.10 27.19 -0.17
CA SER A 77 -14.92 25.98 -0.34
C SER A 77 -14.25 24.77 -1.00
N ALA A 78 -12.99 24.49 -0.66
CA ALA A 78 -12.29 23.25 -0.97
C ALA A 78 -12.26 22.26 0.21
N GLU A 79 -13.01 22.53 1.29
CA GLU A 79 -13.26 21.55 2.34
C GLU A 79 -14.23 20.47 1.84
N GLY A 80 -13.77 19.22 1.79
CA GLY A 80 -14.68 18.06 1.89
C GLY A 80 -14.84 17.14 0.68
N ARG A 81 -13.95 17.15 -0.32
CA ARG A 81 -13.90 16.04 -1.29
C ARG A 81 -12.84 15.03 -0.88
N ASP A 82 -13.28 13.84 -0.49
CA ASP A 82 -12.39 12.71 -0.24
C ASP A 82 -11.91 12.08 -1.55
N GLY A 83 -10.88 11.21 -1.47
CA GLY A 83 -10.34 10.52 -2.64
C GLY A 83 -11.39 9.68 -3.38
N ASN A 84 -12.42 9.19 -2.68
CA ASN A 84 -13.49 8.40 -3.27
C ASN A 84 -14.43 9.25 -4.15
N ALA A 85 -14.77 10.46 -3.72
CA ALA A 85 -15.56 11.40 -4.50
C ALA A 85 -14.84 11.80 -5.80
N ILE A 86 -13.51 12.03 -5.73
CA ILE A 86 -12.70 12.33 -6.92
C ILE A 86 -12.60 11.11 -7.83
N LYS A 87 -12.41 9.92 -7.27
CA LYS A 87 -12.43 8.67 -8.04
C LYS A 87 -13.77 8.48 -8.75
N GLY A 88 -14.89 8.73 -8.07
CA GLY A 88 -16.22 8.73 -8.67
C GLY A 88 -16.26 9.68 -9.85
N LEU A 89 -16.00 10.97 -9.63
CA LEU A 89 -16.02 12.01 -10.68
C LEU A 89 -15.16 11.68 -11.92
N LEU A 90 -14.00 11.04 -11.74
CA LEU A 90 -13.10 10.69 -12.84
C LEU A 90 -13.42 9.33 -13.48
N SER A 91 -14.17 8.47 -12.80
CA SER A 91 -14.51 7.13 -13.28
C SER A 91 -15.92 7.07 -13.86
N ASP A 92 -16.93 7.57 -13.16
CA ASP A 92 -18.34 7.61 -13.58
C ASP A 92 -19.06 8.76 -12.84
N PRO A 93 -19.80 9.65 -13.52
CA PRO A 93 -20.31 9.55 -14.89
C PRO A 93 -19.27 9.83 -16.00
N SER A 94 -19.65 9.55 -17.26
CA SER A 94 -18.81 9.90 -18.43
C SER A 94 -18.66 11.43 -18.55
N PRO A 95 -17.55 11.96 -19.11
CA PRO A 95 -17.42 13.39 -19.36
C PRO A 95 -18.60 13.97 -20.16
N GLU A 96 -19.15 13.20 -21.10
CA GLU A 96 -20.32 13.55 -21.91
C GLU A 96 -21.57 13.78 -21.06
N GLU A 97 -21.81 12.90 -20.08
CA GLU A 97 -22.89 13.04 -19.11
C GLU A 97 -22.70 14.28 -18.23
N LEU A 98 -21.47 14.62 -17.85
CA LEU A 98 -21.19 15.87 -17.13
C LEU A 98 -21.44 17.11 -18.01
N ALA A 99 -21.19 16.99 -19.31
CA ALA A 99 -21.37 18.09 -20.24
C ALA A 99 -22.83 18.32 -20.66
N CYS A 100 -23.79 17.46 -20.30
CA CYS A 100 -25.20 17.71 -20.59
C CYS A 100 -25.77 18.93 -19.84
N PHE A 101 -25.11 19.33 -18.74
CA PHE A 101 -25.48 20.50 -17.94
C PHE A 101 -24.88 21.81 -18.46
N LEU A 102 -24.00 21.74 -19.47
CA LEU A 102 -23.33 22.90 -20.04
C LEU A 102 -24.00 23.31 -21.36
N PRO A 103 -24.17 24.62 -21.63
CA PRO A 103 -24.66 25.08 -22.91
C PRO A 103 -23.68 24.67 -24.03
N ALA A 104 -24.21 24.35 -25.21
CA ALA A 104 -23.38 24.04 -26.38
C ALA A 104 -22.48 25.23 -26.74
N GLY A 105 -21.22 24.95 -27.04
CA GLY A 105 -20.23 25.95 -27.42
C GLY A 105 -18.80 25.50 -27.15
N GLU A 106 -17.84 26.30 -27.61
CA GLU A 106 -16.40 25.99 -27.53
C GLU A 106 -15.93 25.73 -26.09
N LEU A 107 -16.46 26.47 -25.11
CA LEU A 107 -16.14 26.28 -23.70
C LEU A 107 -16.53 24.88 -23.20
N ARG A 108 -17.70 24.37 -23.61
CA ARG A 108 -18.17 23.02 -23.25
C ARG A 108 -17.22 21.97 -23.82
N ASP A 109 -16.80 22.13 -25.07
CA ASP A 109 -15.89 21.19 -25.74
C ASP A 109 -14.51 21.18 -25.11
N VAL A 110 -14.02 22.34 -24.68
CA VAL A 110 -12.74 22.46 -23.95
C VAL A 110 -12.84 21.80 -22.58
N LEU A 111 -13.91 22.05 -21.82
CA LEU A 111 -14.12 21.43 -20.52
C LEU A 111 -14.24 19.90 -20.62
N LEU A 112 -14.92 19.40 -21.67
CA LEU A 112 -14.97 17.98 -21.99
C LEU A 112 -13.59 17.39 -22.23
N GLN A 113 -12.76 18.04 -23.05
CA GLN A 113 -11.42 17.57 -23.36
C GLN A 113 -10.51 17.60 -22.12
N LEU A 114 -10.66 18.60 -21.24
CA LEU A 114 -9.96 18.66 -19.96
C LEU A 114 -10.35 17.50 -19.04
N MET A 115 -11.65 17.20 -18.94
CA MET A 115 -12.16 16.07 -18.15
C MET A 115 -11.66 14.73 -18.69
N TRP A 116 -11.65 14.55 -20.02
CA TRP A 116 -11.08 13.37 -20.67
C TRP A 116 -9.59 13.21 -20.39
N GLY A 117 -8.83 14.30 -20.50
CA GLY A 117 -7.40 14.30 -20.18
C GLY A 117 -7.14 13.85 -18.74
N LEU A 118 -7.85 14.42 -17.77
CA LEU A 118 -7.73 14.03 -16.36
C LEU A 118 -8.12 12.57 -16.12
N ARG A 119 -9.21 12.10 -16.73
CA ARG A 119 -9.66 10.70 -16.62
C ARG A 119 -8.61 9.73 -17.13
N ILE A 120 -7.96 10.04 -18.25
CA ILE A 120 -6.94 9.17 -18.82
C ILE A 120 -5.66 9.17 -17.97
N VAL A 121 -5.19 10.35 -17.56
CA VAL A 121 -4.05 10.45 -16.62
C VAL A 121 -4.35 9.68 -15.33
N TYR A 122 -5.56 9.82 -14.78
CA TYR A 122 -6.00 9.08 -13.61
C TYR A 122 -6.04 7.56 -13.84
N SER A 123 -6.50 7.09 -15.01
CA SER A 123 -6.47 5.66 -15.33
C SER A 123 -5.07 5.06 -15.33
N LEU A 124 -4.05 5.89 -15.61
CA LEU A 124 -2.63 5.54 -15.60
C LEU A 124 -1.98 5.70 -14.22
N SER A 125 -2.65 6.32 -13.24
CA SER A 125 -2.15 6.49 -11.86
C SER A 125 -2.38 5.28 -10.97
N LYS A 126 -2.56 4.09 -11.55
CA LYS A 126 -2.56 2.84 -10.79
C LYS A 126 -1.14 2.53 -10.31
N ALA A 127 -1.01 1.97 -9.11
CA ALA A 127 0.25 1.55 -8.51
C ALA A 127 0.88 0.38 -9.28
N ARG A 128 1.55 0.67 -10.40
CA ARG A 128 2.23 -0.28 -11.27
C ARG A 128 3.36 0.39 -12.05
N VAL A 129 4.20 -0.44 -12.66
CA VAL A 129 5.16 -0.01 -13.69
C VAL A 129 4.39 0.26 -14.99
N LEU A 130 4.77 1.33 -15.69
CA LEU A 130 4.22 1.74 -16.97
C LEU A 130 5.12 1.23 -18.11
N ASP A 131 4.51 0.55 -19.07
CA ASP A 131 5.14 0.19 -20.33
C ASP A 131 5.25 1.40 -21.27
N GLU A 132 5.92 1.22 -22.42
CA GLU A 132 6.09 2.32 -23.38
C GLU A 132 4.78 2.84 -23.95
N GLU A 133 3.80 1.98 -24.16
CA GLU A 133 2.49 2.39 -24.66
C GLU A 133 1.80 3.33 -23.66
N ALA A 134 1.79 2.96 -22.37
CA ALA A 134 1.24 3.76 -21.30
C ALA A 134 2.01 5.08 -21.11
N LEU A 135 3.34 5.08 -21.26
CA LEU A 135 4.16 6.29 -21.18
C LEU A 135 3.88 7.25 -22.35
N ASN A 136 3.80 6.72 -23.58
CA ASN A 136 3.43 7.51 -24.76
C ASN A 136 2.04 8.11 -24.60
N LYS A 137 1.08 7.31 -24.11
CA LYS A 137 -0.28 7.76 -23.82
C LYS A 137 -0.31 8.83 -22.73
N LEU A 138 0.47 8.67 -21.66
CA LEU A 138 0.58 9.66 -20.60
C LEU A 138 1.09 11.00 -21.13
N GLU A 139 2.16 10.96 -21.93
CA GLU A 139 2.78 12.14 -22.54
C GLU A 139 1.81 12.86 -23.47
N GLU A 140 1.17 12.12 -24.38
CA GLU A 140 0.17 12.66 -25.31
C GLU A 140 -0.97 13.37 -24.58
N TRP A 141 -1.56 12.70 -23.58
CA TRP A 141 -2.73 13.24 -22.88
C TRP A 141 -2.38 14.37 -21.91
N THR A 142 -1.21 14.34 -21.29
CA THR A 142 -0.71 15.45 -20.46
C THR A 142 -0.49 16.70 -21.32
N LYS A 143 0.07 16.54 -22.52
CA LYS A 143 0.26 17.64 -23.48
C LYS A 143 -1.08 18.21 -23.97
N LYS A 144 -2.00 17.34 -24.43
CA LYS A 144 -3.36 17.75 -24.85
C LYS A 144 -4.10 18.48 -23.73
N PHE A 145 -4.01 17.97 -22.51
CA PHE A 145 -4.60 18.60 -21.34
C PHE A 145 -3.99 19.99 -21.08
N PHE A 146 -2.66 20.12 -21.12
CA PHE A 146 -1.98 21.40 -20.93
C PHE A 146 -2.35 22.43 -21.99
N ASP A 147 -2.40 22.04 -23.26
CA ASP A 147 -2.78 22.94 -24.36
C ASP A 147 -4.20 23.49 -24.18
N ARG A 148 -5.14 22.63 -23.77
CA ARG A 148 -6.52 23.04 -23.44
C ARG A 148 -6.61 23.87 -22.17
N TRP A 149 -5.77 23.59 -21.18
CA TRP A 149 -5.70 24.39 -19.97
C TRP A 149 -5.20 25.81 -20.27
N GLN A 150 -4.18 25.96 -21.13
CA GLN A 150 -3.69 27.26 -21.57
C GLN A 150 -4.75 28.04 -22.34
N TRP A 151 -5.52 27.36 -23.19
CA TRP A 151 -6.68 27.99 -23.85
C TRP A 151 -7.69 28.49 -22.82
N LEU A 152 -8.10 27.64 -21.86
CA LEU A 152 -9.08 28.01 -20.83
C LEU A 152 -8.59 29.17 -19.97
N LYS A 153 -7.29 29.21 -19.66
CA LYS A 153 -6.66 30.31 -18.93
C LYS A 153 -6.69 31.64 -19.66
N ARG A 154 -6.59 31.63 -20.99
CA ARG A 154 -6.72 32.85 -21.82
C ARG A 154 -8.17 33.30 -21.90
N PHE A 155 -9.10 32.35 -22.01
CA PHE A 155 -10.53 32.62 -22.17
C PHE A 155 -11.18 33.06 -20.85
N GLU A 156 -10.93 32.34 -19.75
CA GLU A 156 -11.46 32.62 -18.40
C GLU A 156 -10.36 32.61 -17.33
N PRO A 157 -9.53 33.68 -17.26
CA PRO A 157 -8.40 33.76 -16.34
C PRO A 157 -8.79 33.67 -14.86
N ARG A 158 -10.03 34.04 -14.53
CA ARG A 158 -10.55 34.05 -13.15
C ARG A 158 -10.78 32.65 -12.60
N VAL A 159 -11.06 31.68 -13.47
CA VAL A 159 -11.36 30.29 -13.10
C VAL A 159 -10.10 29.41 -13.19
N ALA A 160 -9.25 29.66 -14.18
CA ALA A 160 -8.08 28.83 -14.47
C ALA A 160 -6.81 29.33 -13.76
N SER A 161 -6.70 29.02 -12.47
CA SER A 161 -5.49 29.29 -11.67
C SER A 161 -4.47 28.16 -11.74
N ASN A 162 -3.17 28.51 -11.79
CA ASN A 162 -2.09 27.53 -11.77
C ASN A 162 -1.83 27.06 -10.34
N THR A 163 -2.47 25.96 -9.93
CA THR A 163 -2.17 25.33 -8.65
C THR A 163 -0.84 24.57 -8.71
N PRO A 164 -0.13 24.36 -7.57
CA PRO A 164 1.11 23.57 -7.55
C PRO A 164 0.92 22.14 -8.11
N LYS A 165 -0.20 21.49 -7.78
CA LYS A 165 -0.53 20.14 -8.29
C LYS A 165 -0.71 20.13 -9.81
N LEU A 166 -1.35 21.17 -10.34
CA LEU A 166 -1.52 21.32 -11.78
C LEU A 166 -0.19 21.60 -12.48
N HIS A 167 0.66 22.45 -11.91
CA HIS A 167 2.00 22.68 -12.44
C HIS A 167 2.82 21.40 -12.49
N TRP A 168 2.77 20.58 -11.43
CA TRP A 168 3.44 19.29 -11.39
C TRP A 168 2.90 18.33 -12.46
N LEU A 169 1.59 18.22 -12.58
CA LEU A 169 0.92 17.42 -13.61
C LEU A 169 1.41 17.81 -15.02
N CYS A 170 1.43 19.11 -15.33
CA CYS A 170 1.71 19.57 -16.69
C CYS A 170 3.20 19.65 -17.04
N CYS A 171 4.06 19.90 -16.06
CA CYS A 171 5.48 20.20 -16.31
C CYS A 171 6.44 19.08 -15.89
N HIS A 172 6.07 18.26 -14.90
CA HIS A 172 7.02 17.34 -14.24
C HIS A 172 6.60 15.87 -14.32
N LEU A 173 5.30 15.58 -14.43
CA LEU A 173 4.80 14.20 -14.38
C LEU A 173 5.41 13.32 -15.48
N THR A 174 5.38 13.77 -16.74
CA THR A 174 5.87 12.97 -17.87
C THR A 174 7.37 12.68 -17.77
N GLU A 175 8.17 13.70 -17.44
CA GLU A 175 9.61 13.56 -17.25
C GLU A 175 9.92 12.56 -16.12
N PHE A 176 9.21 12.68 -15.00
CA PHE A 176 9.34 11.76 -13.88
C PHE A 176 8.98 10.33 -14.29
N ALA A 177 7.81 10.15 -14.93
CA ALA A 177 7.31 8.84 -15.34
C ALA A 177 8.21 8.17 -16.38
N ARG A 178 8.79 8.92 -17.32
CA ARG A 178 9.77 8.41 -18.30
C ARG A 178 11.04 7.89 -17.61
N ARG A 179 11.58 8.65 -16.66
CA ARG A 179 12.81 8.27 -15.93
C ARG A 179 12.60 7.09 -15.00
N ARG A 180 11.46 7.06 -14.30
CA ARG A 180 11.21 6.07 -13.23
C ARG A 180 10.38 4.87 -13.71
N ARG A 181 9.70 4.98 -14.84
CA ARG A 181 8.70 4.02 -15.33
C ARG A 181 7.47 3.88 -14.44
N TRP A 182 7.28 4.78 -13.48
CA TRP A 182 6.14 4.80 -12.58
C TRP A 182 6.02 6.18 -11.94
N PHE A 183 4.85 6.49 -11.39
CA PHE A 183 4.65 7.71 -10.58
C PHE A 183 3.66 7.49 -9.42
N ALA A 184 2.73 6.56 -9.56
CA ALA A 184 1.78 6.24 -8.50
C ALA A 184 2.36 5.36 -7.38
N LEU A 185 3.52 4.72 -7.58
CA LEU A 185 4.15 3.88 -6.56
C LEU A 185 4.71 4.66 -5.36
N VAL A 186 4.99 5.96 -5.53
CA VAL A 186 5.36 6.87 -4.42
C VAL A 186 4.14 7.52 -3.76
N SER A 187 2.94 7.05 -4.06
CA SER A 187 1.73 7.60 -3.47
C SER A 187 1.70 7.39 -1.95
N GLU A 188 1.35 8.43 -1.21
CA GLU A 188 1.18 8.40 0.26
C GLU A 188 -0.13 7.69 0.69
N GLN A 189 -0.90 7.15 -0.25
CA GLN A 189 -2.16 6.46 0.04
C GLN A 189 -2.00 5.28 1.01
N CYS A 190 -0.84 4.61 1.01
CA CYS A 190 -0.54 3.56 1.98
C CYS A 190 -0.43 4.11 3.42
N ILE A 191 0.12 5.31 3.59
CA ILE A 191 0.24 5.99 4.89
C ILE A 191 -1.14 6.40 5.39
N GLU A 192 -1.98 6.99 4.53
CA GLU A 192 -3.36 7.35 4.86
C GLU A 192 -4.18 6.12 5.29
N HIS A 193 -3.98 4.98 4.61
CA HIS A 193 -4.63 3.72 4.98
C HIS A 193 -4.21 3.25 6.39
N ILE A 194 -2.90 3.31 6.68
CA ILE A 194 -2.38 2.99 8.02
C ILE A 194 -2.99 3.91 9.08
N HIS A 195 -3.08 5.22 8.82
CA HIS A 195 -3.73 6.15 9.76
C HIS A 195 -5.19 5.73 10.06
N SER A 196 -5.97 5.40 9.03
CA SER A 196 -7.35 4.91 9.22
C SER A 196 -7.40 3.64 10.07
N HIS A 197 -6.43 2.74 9.88
CA HIS A 197 -6.33 1.51 10.67
C HIS A 197 -6.02 1.80 12.15
N PHE A 198 -5.09 2.71 12.41
CA PHE A 198 -4.77 3.18 13.76
C PHE A 198 -5.98 3.82 14.44
N ASP A 199 -6.71 4.70 13.74
CA ASP A 199 -7.91 5.35 14.27
C ASP A 199 -9.01 4.36 14.66
N ARG A 200 -9.18 3.27 13.89
CA ARG A 200 -10.14 2.20 14.22
C ARG A 200 -9.71 1.37 15.43
N LEU A 201 -8.41 1.22 15.64
CA LEU A 201 -7.86 0.43 16.74
C LEU A 201 -7.72 1.25 18.04
N ALA A 202 -7.50 2.56 17.95
CA ALA A 202 -7.27 3.43 19.10
C ALA A 202 -8.37 3.32 20.19
N PRO A 203 -9.67 3.27 19.87
CA PRO A 203 -10.72 3.06 20.87
C PRO A 203 -10.56 1.76 21.69
N ARG A 204 -10.04 0.69 21.09
CA ARG A 204 -9.84 -0.61 21.76
C ARG A 204 -8.78 -0.54 22.86
N TYR A 205 -7.86 0.41 22.76
CA TYR A 205 -6.74 0.58 23.69
C TYR A 205 -6.86 1.84 24.55
N LYS A 206 -7.96 2.60 24.43
CA LYS A 206 -8.20 3.85 25.16
C LYS A 206 -8.08 3.72 26.69
N ASN A 207 -8.39 2.54 27.23
CA ASN A 207 -8.35 2.28 28.68
C ASN A 207 -6.97 1.80 29.18
N THR A 208 -5.89 1.95 28.40
CA THR A 208 -4.56 1.45 28.77
C THR A 208 -3.82 2.37 29.76
N GLY A 209 -4.40 3.51 30.13
CA GLY A 209 -3.93 4.37 31.22
C GLY A 209 -2.71 5.25 30.90
N SER A 210 -2.03 5.04 29.77
CA SER A 210 -0.97 5.94 29.28
C SER A 210 -0.88 5.87 27.75
N GLU A 211 -0.65 7.01 27.10
CA GLU A 211 -0.52 7.14 25.64
C GLU A 211 0.60 6.25 25.07
N GLU A 212 1.75 6.20 25.75
CA GLU A 212 2.88 5.34 25.36
C GLU A 212 2.50 3.86 25.27
N LYS A 213 1.81 3.33 26.30
CA LYS A 213 1.31 1.94 26.29
C LYS A 213 0.25 1.72 25.21
N THR A 214 -0.56 2.73 24.88
CA THR A 214 -1.52 2.66 23.78
C THR A 214 -0.79 2.55 22.44
N MET A 215 0.21 3.39 22.19
CA MET A 215 1.04 3.34 20.98
C MET A 215 1.80 2.03 20.85
N MET A 216 2.40 1.52 21.94
CA MET A 216 3.07 0.21 21.93
C MET A 216 2.13 -0.94 21.59
N LYS A 217 0.88 -0.91 22.08
CA LYS A 217 -0.13 -1.91 21.73
C LYS A 217 -0.56 -1.81 20.28
N LEU A 218 -0.76 -0.58 19.76
CA LEU A 218 -1.10 -0.34 18.36
C LEU A 218 0.02 -0.81 17.42
N ALA A 219 1.26 -0.44 17.70
CA ALA A 219 2.43 -0.87 16.93
C ALA A 219 2.59 -2.39 16.93
N ARG A 220 2.44 -3.04 18.09
CA ARG A 220 2.48 -4.50 18.21
C ARG A 220 1.36 -5.18 17.40
N HIS A 221 0.15 -4.62 17.43
CA HIS A 221 -0.97 -5.13 16.63
C HIS A 221 -0.65 -5.05 15.14
N GLN A 222 -0.15 -3.91 14.67
CA GLN A 222 0.22 -3.72 13.26
C GLN A 222 1.34 -4.69 12.84
N ALA A 223 2.36 -4.88 13.68
CA ALA A 223 3.46 -5.82 13.40
C ALA A 223 2.98 -7.27 13.24
N ILE A 224 2.01 -7.71 14.06
CA ILE A 224 1.39 -9.04 13.94
C ILE A 224 0.63 -9.17 12.61
N LEU A 225 -0.18 -8.18 12.25
CA LEU A 225 -0.92 -8.20 10.97
C LEU A 225 0.02 -8.24 9.77
N ASN A 226 1.08 -7.43 9.79
CA ASN A 226 2.09 -7.45 8.72
C ASN A 226 2.77 -8.82 8.61
N SER A 227 3.05 -9.47 9.75
CA SER A 227 3.65 -10.81 9.76
C SER A 227 2.70 -11.87 9.18
N LEU A 228 1.42 -11.81 9.53
CA LEU A 228 0.40 -12.73 8.96
C LEU A 228 0.22 -12.52 7.46
N HIS A 229 0.22 -11.27 7.01
CA HIS A 229 0.13 -10.95 5.58
C HIS A 229 1.35 -11.45 4.80
N ALA A 230 2.55 -11.35 5.38
CA ALA A 230 3.77 -11.88 4.76
C ALA A 230 3.72 -13.42 4.64
N LEU A 231 3.27 -14.12 5.68
CA LEU A 231 3.12 -15.58 5.67
C LEU A 231 2.07 -16.06 4.66
N GLY A 232 0.96 -15.32 4.49
CA GLY A 232 -0.07 -15.67 3.51
C GLY A 232 0.40 -15.59 2.05
N HIS A 233 1.43 -14.79 1.74
CA HIS A 233 2.02 -14.73 0.40
C HIS A 233 2.98 -15.90 0.10
N GLU A 234 3.58 -16.52 1.12
CA GLU A 234 4.47 -17.68 0.91
C GLU A 234 3.70 -18.92 0.43
N ASP A 235 2.43 -19.05 0.79
CA ASP A 235 1.58 -20.17 0.37
C ASP A 235 1.03 -20.01 -1.06
N GLU A 236 0.83 -18.77 -1.54
CA GLU A 236 0.38 -18.52 -2.92
C GLU A 236 1.51 -18.65 -3.95
N GLY A 237 2.77 -18.40 -3.56
CA GLY A 237 3.94 -18.51 -4.43
C GLY A 237 4.51 -19.93 -4.60
N ARG A 238 4.05 -20.91 -3.82
CA ARG A 238 4.55 -22.30 -3.87
C ARG A 238 3.81 -23.23 -4.83
N ASN A 239 2.65 -22.81 -5.34
CA ASN A 239 1.80 -23.65 -6.19
C ASN A 239 1.99 -23.43 -7.70
N SER A 240 2.93 -22.57 -8.14
CA SER A 240 3.15 -22.32 -9.57
C SER A 240 4.24 -23.18 -10.22
N ASP A 241 5.08 -23.88 -9.45
CA ASP A 241 6.33 -24.44 -9.98
C ASP A 241 6.33 -25.98 -10.08
N GLU A 242 5.23 -26.67 -9.78
CA GLU A 242 5.18 -28.16 -9.80
C GLU A 242 4.44 -28.77 -11.01
N ASN A 243 4.15 -28.01 -12.06
CA ASN A 243 3.51 -28.53 -13.29
C ASN A 243 4.37 -28.44 -14.56
N GLU A 244 5.70 -28.46 -14.44
CA GLU A 244 6.54 -28.84 -15.57
C GLU A 244 6.61 -30.36 -15.68
N SER A 245 5.89 -30.90 -16.65
CA SER A 245 5.99 -32.30 -17.07
C SER A 245 7.46 -32.59 -17.47
N PRO A 246 8.05 -33.72 -17.06
CA PRO A 246 9.43 -34.04 -17.43
C PRO A 246 9.55 -34.12 -18.95
N THR A 247 10.42 -33.29 -19.52
CA THR A 247 10.81 -33.38 -20.93
C THR A 247 11.45 -34.74 -21.16
N PRO A 248 11.09 -35.51 -22.21
CA PRO A 248 11.72 -36.79 -22.47
C PRO A 248 13.18 -36.55 -22.85
N ILE A 249 14.09 -37.23 -22.16
CA ILE A 249 15.50 -37.33 -22.51
C ILE A 249 15.56 -37.98 -23.90
N ALA A 250 16.05 -37.25 -24.89
CA ALA A 250 16.29 -37.79 -26.22
C ALA A 250 17.43 -38.83 -26.13
N ASP A 251 17.11 -40.08 -26.48
CA ASP A 251 18.07 -41.17 -26.60
C ASP A 251 18.91 -40.95 -27.87
N GLU A 252 20.22 -40.82 -27.70
CA GLU A 252 21.19 -40.40 -28.73
C GLU A 252 21.60 -41.54 -29.69
N ASN A 253 20.73 -42.52 -29.94
CA ASN A 253 21.10 -43.74 -30.68
C ASN A 253 20.14 -44.14 -31.81
N ASP A 254 19.73 -43.21 -32.68
CA ASP A 254 19.11 -43.57 -33.97
C ASP A 254 20.00 -43.16 -35.16
N PRO A 255 20.38 -44.10 -36.07
CA PRO A 255 21.23 -43.80 -37.21
C PRO A 255 20.46 -43.16 -38.38
N PRO A 256 21.15 -42.46 -39.32
CA PRO A 256 20.50 -41.62 -40.31
C PRO A 256 19.91 -42.46 -41.45
N SER A 257 18.59 -42.61 -41.48
CA SER A 257 17.87 -43.24 -42.58
C SER A 257 17.45 -42.20 -43.64
N GLY A 258 18.27 -42.09 -44.69
CA GLY A 258 17.82 -42.27 -46.07
C GLY A 258 16.81 -41.30 -46.69
N ARG A 259 17.32 -40.46 -47.60
CA ARG A 259 16.61 -39.84 -48.74
C ARG A 259 15.46 -40.67 -49.30
N ARG A 260 14.32 -40.02 -49.61
CA ARG A 260 13.59 -40.22 -50.86
C ARG A 260 12.97 -38.91 -51.36
N MET A 261 13.47 -38.45 -52.50
CA MET A 261 12.74 -37.57 -53.41
C MET A 261 11.70 -38.39 -54.17
N THR A 262 10.54 -37.80 -54.44
CA THR A 262 9.70 -37.98 -55.64
C THR A 262 8.80 -36.74 -55.69
N GLN A 263 9.05 -35.83 -56.64
CA GLN A 263 8.36 -35.64 -57.93
C GLN A 263 6.93 -35.14 -57.76
#